data_AF-A0A7K5KMA8-F1
#
_entry.id   AF-A0A7K5KMA8-F1
#
_cell.length_a   1.000
_cell.length_b   1.000
_cell.length_c   1.000
_cell.angle_alpha   90.00
_cell.angle_beta   90.00
_cell.angle_gamma   90.00
#
_symmetry.space_group_name_H-M   'P 1'
#
loop_
_entity.id
_entity.type
_entity.pdbx_description
1 polymer ?
#
loop_
_entity_poly.entity_id
_entity_poly.type
_entity_poly.pdbx_seq_one_letter_code
_entity_poly.pdbx_strand_id
1 'polypeptide(L)'
;HQVLRVVPSSQEELQRLQELQGLEHLKLDFWLAPRGLGTPVDIRVPFPSLQPVKAHLEANGVSYSVMIEDVQELLDEEQREMTRSSRRLPLSTSAFNYRVYHTLDEIYAFMDMLVAENPDLVSKLEIGRSTENRPLYVLKFSTGGSNRPAVWIDTGIHSREWVTQASGLWFAKKIVEDHANNEGVASILDTMDIFLEIVTNPDGFAYTHSTNRMWRKTRSKHLGSICVGVDPNRNWDAGFGGSGASGNPCTETYHGPYPNSEPEVKSIVDFVKAHGNIKAFVSIHSYSQLLLYPYGYTTTPVPDQQELHELSAKAVAALSSLYGTDYKYGSIITTI
;
A
#
# COMPACT_ATOMS: atom_id res chain seq x y z
N HIS A 1 -16.23 1.15 -16.74
CA HIS A 1 -15.26 2.27 -16.55
C HIS A 1 -14.03 1.92 -17.38
N GLN A 2 -13.29 2.88 -17.96
CA GLN A 2 -12.00 2.57 -18.61
C GLN A 2 -10.82 3.06 -17.77
N VAL A 3 -9.66 2.43 -17.95
CA VAL A 3 -8.37 2.98 -17.52
C VAL A 3 -7.59 3.41 -18.75
N LEU A 4 -7.29 4.70 -18.83
CA LEU A 4 -6.50 5.28 -19.91
C LEU A 4 -5.05 5.44 -19.44
N ARG A 5 -4.10 5.17 -20.33
CA ARG A 5 -2.68 5.52 -20.14
C ARG A 5 -2.30 6.66 -21.05
N VAL A 6 -1.67 7.66 -20.47
CA VAL A 6 -1.07 8.81 -21.17
C VAL A 6 0.41 8.86 -20.82
N VAL A 7 1.26 9.16 -21.80
CA VAL A 7 2.68 9.41 -21.58
C VAL A 7 3.01 10.81 -22.10
N PRO A 8 3.08 11.83 -21.22
CA PRO A 8 3.33 13.20 -21.65
C PRO A 8 4.74 13.33 -22.23
N SER A 9 4.83 13.84 -23.45
CA SER A 9 6.05 14.06 -24.21
C SER A 9 6.55 15.52 -24.17
N SER A 10 5.70 16.44 -23.73
CA SER A 10 5.97 17.88 -23.61
C SER A 10 5.50 18.43 -22.26
N GLN A 11 6.04 19.60 -21.88
CA GLN A 11 5.65 20.25 -20.63
C GLN A 11 4.19 20.71 -20.68
N GLU A 12 3.73 21.10 -21.87
CA GLU A 12 2.34 21.45 -22.14
C GLU A 12 1.41 20.27 -21.89
N GLU A 13 1.73 19.07 -22.40
CA GLU A 13 0.95 17.86 -22.15
C GLU A 13 0.90 17.51 -20.66
N LEU A 14 2.05 17.57 -19.97
CA LEU A 14 2.12 17.33 -18.53
C LEU A 14 1.23 18.29 -17.74
N GLN A 15 1.28 19.59 -18.09
CA GLN A 15 0.45 20.61 -17.47
C GLN A 15 -1.04 20.35 -17.71
N ARG A 16 -1.43 19.93 -18.92
CA ARG A 16 -2.84 19.57 -19.21
C ARG A 16 -3.32 18.39 -18.37
N LEU A 17 -2.49 17.38 -18.13
CA LEU A 17 -2.84 16.27 -17.25
C LEU A 17 -2.98 16.69 -15.79
N GLN A 18 -2.15 17.63 -15.33
CA GLN A 18 -2.25 18.22 -13.99
C GLN A 18 -3.52 19.07 -13.83
N GLU A 19 -3.89 19.85 -14.85
CA GLU A 19 -5.16 20.59 -14.88
C GLU A 19 -6.35 19.63 -14.84
N LEU A 20 -6.31 18.56 -15.63
CA LEU A 20 -7.34 17.51 -15.68
C LEU A 20 -7.54 16.84 -14.31
N GLN A 21 -6.46 16.66 -13.53
CA GLN A 21 -6.51 16.15 -12.16
C GLN A 21 -7.28 17.08 -11.20
N GLY A 22 -7.26 18.39 -11.45
CA GLY A 22 -8.00 19.38 -10.67
C GLY A 22 -9.50 19.45 -10.98
N LEU A 23 -9.99 18.79 -12.04
CA LEU A 23 -11.38 18.84 -12.46
C LEU A 23 -12.27 17.87 -11.68
N GLU A 24 -12.63 18.25 -10.45
CA GLU A 24 -13.41 17.40 -9.52
C GLU A 24 -14.73 16.87 -10.09
N HIS A 25 -15.41 17.66 -10.92
CA HIS A 25 -16.69 17.29 -11.54
C HIS A 25 -16.58 16.06 -12.47
N LEU A 26 -15.39 15.78 -13.01
CA LEU A 26 -15.14 14.61 -13.85
C LEU A 26 -14.95 13.32 -13.03
N LYS A 27 -14.74 13.43 -11.71
CA LYS A 27 -14.54 12.32 -10.77
C LYS A 27 -13.47 11.32 -11.23
N LEU A 28 -12.38 11.84 -11.77
CA LEU A 28 -11.26 11.03 -12.24
C LEU A 28 -10.50 10.44 -11.05
N ASP A 29 -10.04 9.20 -11.23
CA ASP A 29 -9.25 8.49 -10.24
C ASP A 29 -7.88 8.18 -10.86
N PHE A 30 -6.87 8.92 -10.43
CA PHE A 30 -5.50 8.77 -10.89
C PHE A 30 -4.86 7.59 -10.16
N TRP A 31 -4.62 6.52 -10.89
CA TRP A 31 -3.89 5.35 -10.42
C TRP A 31 -2.38 5.62 -10.43
N LEU A 32 -1.90 6.31 -11.47
CA LEU A 32 -0.57 6.95 -11.50
C LEU A 32 -0.74 8.42 -11.84
N ALA A 33 -0.31 9.29 -10.93
CA ALA A 33 -0.39 10.73 -11.10
C ALA A 33 0.63 11.25 -12.15
N PRO A 34 0.37 12.43 -12.76
CA PRO A 34 1.33 13.12 -13.61
C PRO A 34 2.54 13.59 -12.80
N ARG A 35 3.72 13.04 -13.09
CA ARG A 35 4.96 13.23 -12.29
C ARG A 35 6.10 13.86 -13.07
N GLY A 36 6.21 13.53 -14.35
CA GLY A 36 7.22 14.11 -15.23
C GLY A 36 7.07 13.65 -16.67
N LEU A 37 7.88 14.22 -17.55
CA LEU A 37 7.92 13.84 -18.96
C LEU A 37 8.35 12.38 -19.13
N GLY A 38 7.76 11.69 -20.08
CA GLY A 38 8.04 10.28 -20.38
C GLY A 38 7.57 9.29 -19.30
N THR A 39 6.94 9.75 -18.22
CA THR A 39 6.39 8.88 -17.17
C THR A 39 4.92 8.58 -17.43
N PRO A 40 4.48 7.31 -17.36
CA PRO A 40 3.09 6.97 -17.60
C PRO A 40 2.17 7.54 -16.51
N VAL A 41 1.02 8.02 -16.95
CA VAL A 41 -0.11 8.51 -16.17
C VAL A 41 -1.29 7.58 -16.45
N ASP A 42 -1.81 6.94 -15.41
CA ASP A 42 -2.89 5.96 -15.52
C ASP A 42 -4.14 6.54 -14.84
N ILE A 43 -5.22 6.69 -15.59
CA ILE A 43 -6.43 7.39 -15.16
C ILE A 43 -7.62 6.47 -15.32
N ARG A 44 -8.27 6.10 -14.21
CA ARG A 44 -9.59 5.47 -14.25
C ARG A 44 -10.63 6.55 -14.49
N VAL A 45 -11.32 6.45 -15.63
CA VAL A 45 -12.31 7.42 -16.08
C VAL A 45 -13.72 6.83 -15.91
N PRO A 46 -14.61 7.52 -15.15
CA PRO A 46 -16.04 7.18 -15.07
C PRO A 46 -16.71 7.13 -16.43
N PHE A 47 -17.62 6.17 -16.62
CA PHE A 47 -18.35 6.01 -17.89
C PHE A 47 -18.99 7.33 -18.39
N PRO A 48 -19.67 8.13 -17.53
CA PRO A 48 -20.22 9.42 -17.95
C PRO A 48 -19.17 10.45 -18.39
N SER A 49 -17.94 10.34 -17.88
CA SER A 49 -16.83 11.26 -18.16
C SER A 49 -15.95 10.78 -19.32
N LEU A 50 -16.15 9.57 -19.87
CA LEU A 50 -15.27 8.99 -20.88
C LEU A 50 -15.17 9.84 -22.14
N GLN A 51 -16.31 10.17 -22.75
CA GLN A 51 -16.34 10.95 -23.98
C GLN A 51 -15.78 12.37 -23.79
N PRO A 52 -16.20 13.12 -22.75
CA PRO A 52 -15.58 14.42 -22.45
C PRO A 52 -14.06 14.37 -22.27
N VAL A 53 -13.54 13.37 -21.55
CA VAL A 53 -12.10 13.24 -21.30
C VAL A 53 -11.35 12.88 -22.58
N LYS A 54 -11.83 11.91 -23.36
CA LYS A 54 -11.20 11.53 -24.64
C LYS A 54 -11.17 12.69 -25.62
N ALA A 55 -12.29 13.40 -25.77
CA ALA A 55 -12.37 14.59 -26.61
C ALA A 55 -11.43 15.71 -26.12
N HIS A 56 -11.29 15.89 -24.81
CA HIS A 56 -10.34 16.86 -24.24
C HIS A 56 -8.89 16.49 -24.56
N LEU A 57 -8.51 15.21 -24.43
CA LEU A 57 -7.16 14.73 -24.76
C LEU A 57 -6.88 14.91 -26.26
N GLU A 58 -7.79 14.49 -27.13
CA GLU A 58 -7.68 14.62 -28.59
C GLU A 58 -7.58 16.07 -29.06
N ALA A 59 -8.43 16.96 -28.52
CA ALA A 59 -8.41 18.39 -28.87
C ALA A 59 -7.12 19.09 -28.45
N ASN A 60 -6.41 18.57 -27.45
CA ASN A 60 -5.12 19.07 -26.99
C ASN A 60 -3.93 18.29 -27.57
N GLY A 61 -4.15 17.38 -28.53
CA GLY A 61 -3.09 16.58 -29.15
C GLY A 61 -2.44 15.56 -28.20
N VAL A 62 -3.06 15.28 -27.05
CA VAL A 62 -2.53 14.35 -26.04
C VAL A 62 -2.90 12.92 -26.43
N SER A 63 -1.91 12.15 -26.85
CA SER A 63 -2.10 10.74 -27.21
C SER A 63 -2.38 9.88 -25.97
N TYR A 64 -3.34 8.96 -26.06
CA TYR A 64 -3.67 8.02 -24.99
C TYR A 64 -3.91 6.61 -25.54
N SER A 65 -3.76 5.60 -24.69
CA SER A 65 -4.17 4.23 -24.96
C SER A 65 -5.17 3.75 -23.91
N VAL A 66 -6.05 2.83 -24.27
CA VAL A 66 -6.95 2.16 -23.31
C VAL A 66 -6.23 0.93 -22.78
N MET A 67 -5.92 0.93 -21.48
CA MET A 67 -5.29 -0.21 -20.81
C MET A 67 -6.32 -1.25 -20.35
N ILE A 68 -7.44 -0.78 -19.81
CA ILE A 68 -8.53 -1.62 -19.31
C ILE A 68 -9.81 -1.09 -19.94
N GLU A 69 -10.45 -1.92 -20.75
CA GLU A 69 -11.67 -1.60 -21.50
C GLU A 69 -12.89 -1.55 -20.58
N ASP A 70 -13.01 -2.50 -19.67
CA ASP A 70 -14.00 -2.44 -18.60
C ASP A 70 -13.45 -2.92 -17.26
N VAL A 71 -13.32 -1.98 -16.32
CA VAL A 71 -12.94 -2.28 -14.93
C VAL A 71 -13.96 -3.22 -14.29
N GLN A 72 -15.26 -3.16 -14.65
CA GLN A 72 -16.27 -4.00 -14.02
C GLN A 72 -16.04 -5.49 -14.31
N GLU A 73 -15.58 -5.86 -15.50
CA GLU A 73 -15.26 -7.25 -15.84
C GLU A 73 -14.18 -7.85 -14.93
N LEU A 74 -13.13 -7.07 -14.61
CA LEU A 74 -12.07 -7.48 -13.69
C LEU A 74 -12.59 -7.63 -12.26
N LEU A 75 -13.49 -6.73 -11.82
CA LEU A 75 -14.11 -6.84 -10.50
C LEU A 75 -15.04 -8.05 -10.39
N ASP A 76 -15.79 -8.35 -11.45
CA ASP A 76 -16.67 -9.51 -11.51
C ASP A 76 -15.87 -10.82 -11.53
N GLU A 77 -14.69 -10.85 -12.14
CA GLU A 77 -13.75 -11.96 -12.04
C GLU A 77 -13.20 -12.14 -10.61
N GLU A 78 -12.67 -11.08 -10.02
CA GLU A 78 -12.16 -11.07 -8.64
C GLU A 78 -13.22 -11.58 -7.65
N GLN A 79 -14.45 -11.04 -7.71
CA GLN A 79 -15.54 -11.44 -6.84
C GLN A 79 -15.96 -12.90 -7.05
N ARG A 80 -15.96 -13.40 -8.30
CA ARG A 80 -16.25 -14.81 -8.60
C ARG A 80 -15.23 -15.75 -7.98
N GLU A 81 -13.95 -15.41 -8.03
CA GLU A 81 -12.89 -16.23 -7.42
C GLU A 81 -12.99 -16.25 -5.89
N MET A 82 -13.15 -15.08 -5.27
CA MET A 82 -13.35 -14.98 -3.82
C MET A 82 -14.56 -15.79 -3.35
N THR A 83 -15.71 -15.64 -4.01
CA THR A 83 -16.96 -16.33 -3.64
C THR A 83 -16.85 -17.85 -3.79
N ARG A 84 -16.05 -18.33 -4.76
CA ARG A 84 -15.77 -19.77 -4.92
C ARG A 84 -14.92 -20.32 -3.78
N SER A 85 -13.99 -19.52 -3.26
CA SER A 85 -13.07 -19.91 -2.19
C SER A 85 -13.69 -19.82 -0.79
N SER A 86 -14.51 -18.82 -0.48
CA SER A 86 -15.10 -18.60 0.86
C SER A 86 -16.19 -19.60 1.28
N ARG A 87 -16.30 -20.77 0.63
CA ARG A 87 -17.34 -21.77 0.96
C ARG A 87 -17.14 -22.47 2.29
N ARG A 88 -15.92 -22.45 2.86
CA ARG A 88 -15.60 -23.00 4.18
C ARG A 88 -14.49 -22.18 4.84
N LEU A 89 -14.68 -21.85 6.11
CA LEU A 89 -13.60 -21.29 6.92
C LEU A 89 -12.48 -22.35 7.03
N PRO A 90 -11.21 -21.98 6.77
CA PRO A 90 -10.10 -22.89 6.92
C PRO A 90 -9.93 -23.29 8.39
N LEU A 91 -9.58 -24.56 8.64
CA LEU A 91 -9.38 -25.10 9.99
C LEU A 91 -7.95 -24.93 10.51
N SER A 92 -7.02 -24.54 9.63
CA SER A 92 -5.61 -24.32 9.95
C SER A 92 -4.97 -23.41 8.92
N THR A 93 -3.80 -22.85 9.24
CA THR A 93 -3.04 -22.01 8.29
C THR A 93 -2.53 -22.80 7.08
N SER A 94 -2.34 -24.12 7.22
CA SER A 94 -1.95 -24.99 6.09
C SER A 94 -3.09 -25.27 5.11
N ALA A 95 -4.35 -25.17 5.57
CA ALA A 95 -5.54 -25.30 4.73
C ALA A 95 -6.05 -23.95 4.19
N PHE A 96 -5.41 -22.84 4.59
CA PHE A 96 -5.74 -21.49 4.15
C PHE A 96 -5.38 -21.30 2.67
N ASN A 97 -6.26 -20.65 1.88
CA ASN A 97 -6.05 -20.48 0.45
C ASN A 97 -5.33 -19.16 0.12
N TYR A 98 -4.00 -19.16 0.12
CA TYR A 98 -3.19 -17.98 -0.20
C TYR A 98 -3.25 -17.51 -1.67
N ARG A 99 -4.08 -18.12 -2.51
CA ARG A 99 -4.21 -17.78 -3.95
C ARG A 99 -5.38 -16.85 -4.25
N VAL A 100 -6.15 -16.44 -3.26
CA VAL A 100 -7.30 -15.54 -3.41
C VAL A 100 -7.21 -14.38 -2.42
N TYR A 101 -8.00 -13.33 -2.68
CA TYR A 101 -8.17 -12.25 -1.72
C TYR A 101 -9.15 -12.65 -0.61
N HIS A 102 -8.91 -12.08 0.57
CA HIS A 102 -9.65 -12.39 1.79
C HIS A 102 -10.25 -11.13 2.40
N THR A 103 -11.39 -11.30 3.07
CA THR A 103 -12.01 -10.24 3.86
C THR A 103 -11.19 -9.92 5.12
N LEU A 104 -11.47 -8.78 5.75
CA LEU A 104 -10.81 -8.38 6.99
C LEU A 104 -10.96 -9.44 8.09
N ASP A 105 -12.16 -9.99 8.26
CA ASP A 105 -12.46 -10.98 9.29
C ASP A 105 -11.72 -12.30 9.04
N GLU A 106 -11.60 -12.73 7.77
CA GLU A 106 -10.80 -13.90 7.39
C GLU A 106 -9.31 -13.70 7.67
N ILE A 107 -8.77 -12.49 7.45
CA ILE A 107 -7.38 -12.15 7.78
C ILE A 107 -7.17 -12.16 9.29
N TYR A 108 -8.08 -11.57 10.08
CA TYR A 108 -7.95 -11.56 11.53
C TYR A 108 -8.06 -12.96 12.13
N ALA A 109 -8.96 -13.79 11.61
CA ALA A 109 -9.05 -15.21 11.97
C ALA A 109 -7.78 -15.99 11.58
N PHE A 110 -7.17 -15.67 10.43
CA PHE A 110 -5.87 -16.23 10.07
C PHE A 110 -4.77 -15.90 11.08
N MET A 111 -4.70 -14.64 11.52
CA MET A 111 -3.71 -14.22 12.52
C MET A 111 -3.90 -14.98 13.84
N ASP A 112 -5.15 -15.22 14.26
CA ASP A 112 -5.47 -16.03 15.45
C ASP A 112 -5.02 -17.49 15.28
N MET A 113 -5.30 -18.10 14.12
CA MET A 113 -4.84 -19.47 13.83
C MET A 113 -3.32 -19.57 13.83
N LEU A 114 -2.62 -18.61 13.22
CA LEU A 114 -1.16 -18.63 13.13
C LEU A 114 -0.50 -18.54 14.51
N VAL A 115 -1.04 -17.69 15.40
CA VAL A 115 -0.59 -17.62 16.80
C VAL A 115 -0.88 -18.92 17.55
N ALA A 116 -2.09 -19.46 17.42
CA ALA A 116 -2.48 -20.69 18.09
C ALA A 116 -1.63 -21.90 17.67
N GLU A 117 -1.22 -21.95 16.39
CA GLU A 117 -0.36 -23.00 15.85
C GLU A 117 1.12 -22.82 16.21
N ASN A 118 1.56 -21.61 16.56
CA ASN A 118 2.99 -21.27 16.77
C ASN A 118 3.22 -20.37 18.01
N PRO A 119 2.73 -20.76 19.20
CA PRO A 119 2.68 -19.87 20.37
C PRO A 119 4.06 -19.45 20.91
N ASP A 120 5.10 -20.24 20.65
CA ASP A 120 6.47 -19.94 21.10
C ASP A 120 7.22 -18.98 20.18
N LEU A 121 6.70 -18.71 18.98
CA LEU A 121 7.34 -17.89 17.96
C LEU A 121 6.52 -16.65 17.61
N VAL A 122 5.19 -16.77 17.55
CA VAL A 122 4.29 -15.74 17.02
C VAL A 122 3.35 -15.24 18.12
N SER A 123 3.26 -13.93 18.26
CA SER A 123 2.26 -13.27 19.11
C SER A 123 1.52 -12.18 18.34
N LYS A 124 0.25 -11.96 18.69
CA LYS A 124 -0.58 -10.90 18.10
C LYS A 124 -0.68 -9.74 19.10
N LEU A 125 -0.22 -8.57 18.68
CA LEU A 125 -0.25 -7.32 19.45
C LEU A 125 -1.34 -6.41 18.91
N GLU A 126 -2.08 -5.77 19.80
CA GLU A 126 -2.96 -4.65 19.43
C GLU A 126 -2.21 -3.33 19.71
N ILE A 127 -1.87 -2.58 18.67
CA ILE A 127 -1.10 -1.33 18.79
C ILE A 127 -2.00 -0.08 18.85
N GLY A 128 -3.31 -0.27 18.70
CA GLY A 128 -4.31 0.78 18.80
C GLY A 128 -5.60 0.40 18.09
N ARG A 129 -6.39 1.43 17.75
CA ARG A 129 -7.71 1.32 17.15
C ARG A 129 -7.82 2.29 15.98
N SER A 130 -8.43 1.85 14.88
CA SER A 130 -8.71 2.67 13.70
C SER A 130 -9.78 3.73 13.99
N THR A 131 -10.05 4.58 13.00
CA THR A 131 -11.05 5.64 13.08
C THR A 131 -12.47 5.08 13.37
N GLU A 132 -12.83 3.95 12.79
CA GLU A 132 -14.09 3.23 13.03
C GLU A 132 -13.97 2.19 14.15
N ASN A 133 -12.95 2.30 15.00
CA ASN A 133 -12.72 1.52 16.22
C ASN A 133 -12.41 0.01 15.99
N ARG A 134 -11.83 -0.34 14.84
CA ARG A 134 -11.30 -1.69 14.60
C ARG A 134 -9.91 -1.81 15.22
N PRO A 135 -9.56 -2.96 15.81
CA PRO A 135 -8.22 -3.17 16.37
C PRO A 135 -7.16 -3.13 15.26
N LEU A 136 -6.04 -2.48 15.55
CA LEU A 136 -4.85 -2.47 14.69
C LEU A 136 -3.90 -3.56 15.20
N TYR A 137 -3.81 -4.65 14.44
CA TYR A 137 -3.09 -5.85 14.86
C TYR A 137 -1.74 -5.99 14.15
N VAL A 138 -0.71 -6.30 14.94
CA VAL A 138 0.65 -6.62 14.48
C VAL A 138 1.00 -8.03 14.91
N LEU A 139 1.53 -8.84 14.00
CA LEU A 139 2.19 -10.09 14.36
C LEU A 139 3.64 -9.80 14.74
N LYS A 140 4.05 -10.24 15.92
CA LYS A 140 5.43 -10.28 16.36
C LYS A 140 5.97 -11.70 16.21
N PHE A 141 7.04 -11.85 15.45
CA PHE A 141 7.84 -13.08 15.34
C PHE A 141 9.12 -12.89 16.16
N SER A 142 9.35 -13.75 17.14
CA SER A 142 10.48 -13.62 18.06
C SER A 142 10.84 -14.95 18.71
N THR A 143 12.14 -15.19 18.86
CA THR A 143 12.69 -16.35 19.61
C THR A 143 12.99 -16.00 21.08
N GLY A 144 12.49 -14.87 21.58
CA GLY A 144 12.66 -14.40 22.96
C GLY A 144 13.57 -13.18 23.08
N GLY A 145 14.12 -12.97 24.28
CA GLY A 145 14.89 -11.77 24.62
C GLY A 145 14.02 -10.55 24.94
N SER A 146 14.65 -9.42 25.25
CA SER A 146 13.98 -8.16 25.60
C SER A 146 14.48 -7.04 24.71
N ASN A 147 13.54 -6.30 24.08
CA ASN A 147 13.81 -5.17 23.20
C ASN A 147 14.93 -5.42 22.17
N ARG A 148 14.86 -6.56 21.47
CA ARG A 148 15.85 -6.92 20.45
C ARG A 148 15.78 -5.96 19.26
N PRO A 149 16.86 -5.82 18.48
CA PRO A 149 16.80 -5.12 17.21
C PRO A 149 15.66 -5.70 16.37
N ALA A 150 14.87 -4.86 15.71
CA ALA A 150 13.67 -5.34 15.03
C ALA A 150 13.54 -4.84 13.59
N VAL A 151 12.83 -5.62 12.77
CA VAL A 151 12.37 -5.21 11.44
C VAL A 151 10.87 -4.95 11.51
N TRP A 152 10.44 -3.81 10.99
CA TRP A 152 9.03 -3.49 10.78
C TRP A 152 8.64 -3.69 9.33
N ILE A 153 7.54 -4.39 9.09
CA ILE A 153 6.93 -4.57 7.77
C ILE A 153 5.45 -4.25 7.88
N ASP A 154 4.97 -3.34 7.04
CA ASP A 154 3.53 -3.06 6.94
C ASP A 154 3.02 -3.21 5.51
N THR A 155 1.78 -3.64 5.39
CA THR A 155 1.08 -3.76 4.12
C THR A 155 -0.31 -3.13 4.19
N GLY A 156 -0.86 -2.77 3.03
CA GLY A 156 -2.26 -2.33 2.95
C GLY A 156 -2.57 -0.98 3.59
N ILE A 157 -1.57 -0.08 3.73
CA ILE A 157 -1.83 1.29 4.19
C ILE A 157 -2.77 2.03 3.22
N HIS A 158 -2.69 1.74 1.92
CA HIS A 158 -3.76 2.06 0.97
C HIS A 158 -4.65 0.85 0.74
N SER A 159 -5.94 1.04 0.98
CA SER A 159 -6.87 -0.08 1.06
C SER A 159 -7.12 -0.82 -0.26
N ARG A 160 -7.04 -0.15 -1.41
CA ARG A 160 -7.29 -0.76 -2.74
C ARG A 160 -6.17 -1.69 -3.22
N GLU A 161 -5.01 -1.65 -2.58
CA GLU A 161 -3.79 -2.34 -3.01
C GLU A 161 -3.75 -3.80 -2.51
N TRP A 162 -4.83 -4.56 -2.76
CA TRP A 162 -5.13 -5.88 -2.15
C TRP A 162 -4.01 -6.92 -2.20
N VAL A 163 -3.15 -6.87 -3.22
CA VAL A 163 -1.99 -7.76 -3.32
C VAL A 163 -1.02 -7.60 -2.14
N THR A 164 -0.98 -6.43 -1.50
CA THR A 164 -0.09 -6.15 -0.37
C THR A 164 -0.54 -6.89 0.89
N GLN A 165 -1.85 -6.86 1.22
CA GLN A 165 -2.41 -7.62 2.34
C GLN A 165 -2.32 -9.13 2.09
N ALA A 166 -2.63 -9.58 0.86
CA ALA A 166 -2.49 -10.98 0.48
C ALA A 166 -1.04 -11.47 0.57
N SER A 167 -0.07 -10.64 0.18
CA SER A 167 1.36 -10.95 0.36
C SER A 167 1.74 -10.97 1.83
N GLY A 168 1.21 -10.05 2.65
CA GLY A 168 1.40 -10.03 4.11
C GLY A 168 0.97 -11.34 4.78
N LEU A 169 -0.20 -11.88 4.42
CA LEU A 169 -0.65 -13.21 4.85
C LEU A 169 0.37 -14.30 4.49
N TRP A 170 0.84 -14.28 3.25
CA TRP A 170 1.81 -15.27 2.76
C TRP A 170 3.17 -15.14 3.47
N PHE A 171 3.67 -13.92 3.69
CA PHE A 171 4.89 -13.67 4.45
C PHE A 171 4.78 -14.21 5.88
N ALA A 172 3.66 -13.98 6.55
CA ALA A 172 3.44 -14.47 7.91
C ALA A 172 3.58 -16.00 7.98
N LYS A 173 2.96 -16.73 7.04
CA LYS A 173 3.11 -18.19 6.95
C LYS A 173 4.54 -18.59 6.59
N LYS A 174 5.15 -17.89 5.63
CA LYS A 174 6.51 -18.18 5.13
C LYS A 174 7.57 -18.02 6.22
N ILE A 175 7.46 -16.98 7.07
CA ILE A 175 8.38 -16.76 8.18
C ILE A 175 8.38 -17.95 9.15
N VAL A 176 7.19 -18.46 9.49
CA VAL A 176 7.04 -19.64 10.36
C VAL A 176 7.64 -20.89 9.70
N GLU A 177 7.32 -21.14 8.42
CA GLU A 177 7.82 -22.32 7.70
C GLU A 177 9.34 -22.29 7.51
N ASP A 178 9.90 -21.12 7.19
CA ASP A 178 11.33 -20.97 6.92
C ASP A 178 12.17 -20.92 8.19
N HIS A 179 11.64 -20.42 9.32
CA HIS A 179 12.34 -20.54 10.60
C HIS A 179 12.67 -22.00 10.94
N ALA A 180 11.79 -22.95 10.57
CA ALA A 180 12.02 -24.37 10.79
C ALA A 180 12.97 -25.05 9.78
N ASN A 181 13.18 -24.45 8.60
CA ASN A 181 13.75 -25.16 7.44
C ASN A 181 14.84 -24.38 6.65
N ASN A 182 15.07 -23.10 6.95
CA ASN A 182 15.96 -22.22 6.18
C ASN A 182 16.87 -21.40 7.12
N GLU A 183 18.18 -21.60 7.01
CA GLU A 183 19.18 -20.92 7.83
C GLU A 183 19.13 -19.39 7.71
N GLY A 184 18.68 -18.84 6.57
CA GLY A 184 18.58 -17.40 6.35
C GLY A 184 17.56 -16.73 7.28
N VAL A 185 16.29 -17.13 7.21
CA VAL A 185 15.24 -16.56 8.06
C VAL A 185 15.46 -16.94 9.52
N ALA A 186 15.94 -18.16 9.80
CA ALA A 186 16.32 -18.56 11.14
C ALA A 186 17.39 -17.62 11.73
N SER A 187 18.47 -17.32 11.00
CA SER A 187 19.52 -16.42 11.47
C SER A 187 19.05 -15.00 11.76
N ILE A 188 18.06 -14.51 11.00
CA ILE A 188 17.42 -13.22 11.26
C ILE A 188 16.65 -13.29 12.58
N LEU A 189 15.79 -14.29 12.79
CA LEU A 189 15.01 -14.44 14.01
C LEU A 189 15.85 -14.80 15.26
N ASP A 190 17.04 -15.39 15.06
CA ASP A 190 18.04 -15.64 16.11
C ASP A 190 18.74 -14.37 16.59
N THR A 191 18.60 -13.25 15.88
CA THR A 191 19.19 -11.96 16.28
C THR A 191 18.16 -10.83 16.43
N MET A 192 17.06 -10.88 15.69
CA MET A 192 16.09 -9.81 15.55
C MET A 192 14.65 -10.27 15.74
N ASP A 193 13.79 -9.34 16.15
CA ASP A 193 12.33 -9.52 16.09
C ASP A 193 11.81 -9.04 14.71
N ILE A 194 10.74 -9.65 14.20
CA ILE A 194 10.01 -9.13 13.03
C ILE A 194 8.61 -8.73 13.48
N PHE A 195 8.21 -7.50 13.16
CA PHE A 195 6.85 -7.00 13.32
C PHE A 195 6.20 -6.89 11.94
N LEU A 196 5.04 -7.51 11.77
CA LEU A 196 4.28 -7.51 10.53
C LEU A 196 2.84 -7.02 10.77
N GLU A 197 2.52 -5.85 10.22
CA GLU A 197 1.16 -5.30 10.17
C GLU A 197 0.52 -5.62 8.82
N ILE A 198 -0.38 -6.61 8.77
CA ILE A 198 -0.96 -7.11 7.51
C ILE A 198 -2.05 -6.18 6.95
N VAL A 199 -2.78 -5.47 7.82
CA VAL A 199 -3.86 -4.57 7.39
C VAL A 199 -3.75 -3.24 8.12
N THR A 200 -2.87 -2.39 7.62
CA THR A 200 -2.57 -1.08 8.23
C THR A 200 -3.75 -0.11 8.20
N ASN A 201 -4.62 -0.22 7.20
CA ASN A 201 -5.83 0.61 7.06
C ASN A 201 -7.09 -0.29 7.04
N PRO A 202 -7.52 -0.83 8.18
CA PRO A 202 -8.60 -1.82 8.23
C PRO A 202 -9.97 -1.23 7.85
N ASP A 203 -10.21 0.05 8.13
CA ASP A 203 -11.47 0.70 7.77
C ASP A 203 -11.59 0.91 6.27
N GLY A 204 -10.53 1.41 5.65
CA GLY A 204 -10.45 1.52 4.20
C GLY A 204 -10.58 0.14 3.55
N PHE A 205 -9.87 -0.88 4.08
CA PHE A 205 -9.91 -2.23 3.54
C PHE A 205 -11.33 -2.83 3.60
N ALA A 206 -12.00 -2.77 4.75
CA ALA A 206 -13.40 -3.19 4.87
C ALA A 206 -14.33 -2.40 3.92
N TYR A 207 -14.06 -1.12 3.69
CA TYR A 207 -14.81 -0.29 2.74
C TYR A 207 -14.60 -0.72 1.28
N THR A 208 -13.41 -1.23 0.93
CA THR A 208 -13.16 -1.78 -0.43
C THR A 208 -13.94 -3.06 -0.73
N HIS A 209 -14.21 -3.88 0.28
CA HIS A 209 -15.05 -5.09 0.13
C HIS A 209 -16.55 -4.77 0.11
N SER A 210 -16.99 -3.78 0.88
CA SER A 210 -18.42 -3.53 1.11
C SER A 210 -19.03 -2.48 0.18
N THR A 211 -18.26 -1.46 -0.23
CA THR A 211 -18.84 -0.26 -0.85
C THR A 211 -18.08 0.23 -2.07
N ASN A 212 -16.75 0.43 -1.98
CA ASN A 212 -15.97 1.02 -3.07
C ASN A 212 -14.59 0.37 -3.17
N ARG A 213 -14.46 -0.58 -4.08
CA ARG A 213 -13.22 -1.32 -4.36
C ARG A 213 -12.01 -0.44 -4.69
N MET A 214 -12.24 0.78 -5.20
CA MET A 214 -11.20 1.75 -5.57
C MET A 214 -10.80 2.69 -4.43
N TRP A 215 -11.37 2.53 -3.23
CA TRP A 215 -11.05 3.38 -2.09
C TRP A 215 -9.60 3.21 -1.61
N ARG A 216 -8.90 4.32 -1.43
CA ARG A 216 -7.48 4.36 -1.04
C ARG A 216 -7.26 4.79 0.42
N LYS A 217 -8.01 5.81 0.85
CA LYS A 217 -7.77 6.60 2.07
C LYS A 217 -8.23 5.90 3.35
N THR A 218 -7.98 6.52 4.51
CA THR A 218 -8.65 6.16 5.77
C THR A 218 -10.16 6.45 5.70
N ARG A 219 -10.90 6.25 6.80
CA ARG A 219 -12.35 6.54 6.91
C ARG A 219 -12.69 7.68 7.87
N SER A 220 -11.71 8.52 8.22
CA SER A 220 -11.89 9.67 9.09
C SER A 220 -12.86 10.72 8.53
N LYS A 221 -13.69 11.29 9.40
CA LYS A 221 -14.64 12.35 9.06
C LYS A 221 -14.08 13.70 9.50
N HIS A 222 -14.17 14.70 8.64
CA HIS A 222 -13.61 16.03 8.86
C HIS A 222 -14.73 17.05 9.06
N LEU A 223 -14.65 17.85 10.13
CA LEU A 223 -15.63 18.90 10.40
C LEU A 223 -15.66 19.92 9.24
N GLY A 224 -16.86 20.22 8.74
CA GLY A 224 -17.03 21.17 7.63
C GLY A 224 -16.75 20.61 6.24
N SER A 225 -16.48 19.31 6.09
CA SER A 225 -16.34 18.65 4.78
C SER A 225 -17.33 17.50 4.63
N ILE A 226 -17.85 17.32 3.40
CA ILE A 226 -18.62 16.14 3.02
C ILE A 226 -17.72 14.94 2.65
N CYS A 227 -16.42 15.20 2.46
CA CYS A 227 -15.45 14.22 2.02
C CYS A 227 -14.82 13.48 3.21
N VAL A 228 -14.47 12.21 2.96
CA VAL A 228 -14.04 11.26 3.99
C VAL A 228 -12.62 10.82 3.70
N GLY A 229 -11.85 10.63 4.77
CA GLY A 229 -10.54 10.01 4.75
C GLY A 229 -9.40 10.96 4.41
N VAL A 230 -8.24 10.63 4.96
CA VAL A 230 -6.92 11.20 4.68
C VAL A 230 -6.10 10.15 3.92
N ASP A 231 -5.18 10.59 3.06
CA ASP A 231 -4.17 9.69 2.51
C ASP A 231 -3.18 9.34 3.64
N PRO A 232 -3.20 8.10 4.16
CA PRO A 232 -2.36 7.73 5.30
C PRO A 232 -0.87 7.80 4.96
N ASN A 233 -0.47 7.74 3.68
CA ASN A 233 0.92 7.93 3.24
C ASN A 233 1.23 9.38 2.81
N ARG A 234 0.40 10.34 3.27
CA ARG A 234 0.70 11.78 3.28
C ARG A 234 0.57 12.41 4.67
N ASN A 235 0.22 11.61 5.67
CA ASN A 235 -0.08 12.08 7.01
C ASN A 235 1.13 12.07 7.97
N TRP A 236 2.26 11.50 7.57
CA TRP A 236 3.46 11.40 8.42
C TRP A 236 4.14 12.76 8.62
N ASP A 237 4.84 12.93 9.76
CA ASP A 237 5.61 14.13 10.09
C ASP A 237 6.97 14.20 9.33
N ALA A 238 6.91 14.17 8.01
CA ALA A 238 8.07 14.27 7.12
C ALA A 238 7.70 15.08 5.88
N GLY A 239 8.04 16.37 5.87
CA GLY A 239 7.64 17.28 4.79
C GLY A 239 6.11 17.46 4.70
N PHE A 240 5.40 17.32 5.82
CA PHE A 240 3.94 17.38 5.89
C PHE A 240 3.37 18.66 5.26
N GLY A 241 2.34 18.52 4.43
CA GLY A 241 1.72 19.63 3.70
C GLY A 241 2.56 20.20 2.54
N GLY A 242 3.73 19.61 2.27
CA GLY A 242 4.60 20.00 1.15
C GLY A 242 4.09 19.54 -0.22
N SER A 243 4.92 19.75 -1.24
CA SER A 243 4.63 19.30 -2.61
C SER A 243 4.38 17.80 -2.67
N GLY A 244 3.41 17.38 -3.50
CA GLY A 244 3.01 15.98 -3.63
C GLY A 244 1.87 15.55 -2.68
N ALA A 245 1.38 16.45 -1.84
CA ALA A 245 0.16 16.30 -1.06
C ALA A 245 -0.85 17.42 -1.36
N SER A 246 -2.10 17.24 -0.95
CA SER A 246 -3.17 18.22 -1.15
C SER A 246 -3.80 18.63 0.17
N GLY A 247 -4.14 19.92 0.31
CA GLY A 247 -4.92 20.44 1.43
C GLY A 247 -6.43 20.30 1.28
N ASN A 248 -6.91 19.78 0.15
CA ASN A 248 -8.33 19.59 -0.12
C ASN A 248 -8.82 18.22 0.37
N PRO A 249 -9.77 18.14 1.33
CA PRO A 249 -10.28 16.88 1.89
C PRO A 249 -10.89 15.90 0.87
N CYS A 250 -11.32 16.39 -0.29
CA CYS A 250 -11.94 15.58 -1.33
C CYS A 250 -10.94 14.88 -2.26
N THR A 251 -9.65 15.24 -2.18
CA THR A 251 -8.62 14.63 -3.02
C THR A 251 -8.13 13.30 -2.44
N GLU A 252 -7.66 12.42 -3.33
CA GLU A 252 -7.08 11.12 -2.96
C GLU A 252 -5.74 11.24 -2.22
N THR A 253 -5.08 12.40 -2.32
CA THR A 253 -3.78 12.71 -1.69
C THR A 253 -3.91 13.77 -0.58
N TYR A 254 -5.09 13.86 0.05
CA TYR A 254 -5.32 14.79 1.16
C TYR A 254 -4.40 14.45 2.34
N HIS A 255 -3.57 15.39 2.81
CA HIS A 255 -2.60 15.12 3.88
C HIS A 255 -3.22 15.07 5.29
N GLY A 256 -4.46 15.53 5.47
CA GLY A 256 -5.08 15.63 6.78
C GLY A 256 -4.83 16.98 7.46
N PRO A 257 -5.48 17.24 8.61
CA PRO A 257 -5.42 18.53 9.28
C PRO A 257 -4.08 18.85 9.95
N TYR A 258 -3.31 17.84 10.35
CA TYR A 258 -1.99 17.95 10.99
C TYR A 258 -1.25 16.60 10.87
N PRO A 259 0.09 16.56 11.04
CA PRO A 259 0.83 15.31 10.93
C PRO A 259 0.44 14.32 12.02
N ASN A 260 0.30 13.05 11.65
CA ASN A 260 -0.16 11.93 12.45
C ASN A 260 -1.57 12.14 13.02
N SER A 261 -2.45 12.82 12.27
CA SER A 261 -3.87 12.97 12.62
C SER A 261 -4.65 11.66 12.56
N GLU A 262 -4.24 10.74 11.69
CA GLU A 262 -4.93 9.47 11.52
C GLU A 262 -4.51 8.49 12.62
N PRO A 263 -5.44 7.91 13.38
CA PRO A 263 -5.11 7.01 14.48
C PRO A 263 -4.33 5.77 14.00
N GLU A 264 -4.56 5.33 12.77
CA GLU A 264 -3.81 4.25 12.12
C GLU A 264 -2.32 4.59 11.99
N VAL A 265 -1.99 5.80 11.52
CA VAL A 265 -0.61 6.28 11.40
C VAL A 265 -0.02 6.56 12.78
N LYS A 266 -0.79 7.20 13.67
CA LYS A 266 -0.35 7.56 15.01
C LYS A 266 0.03 6.33 15.85
N SER A 267 -0.71 5.23 15.70
CA SER A 267 -0.39 3.95 16.36
C SER A 267 0.97 3.40 15.96
N ILE A 268 1.31 3.44 14.67
CA ILE A 268 2.65 3.01 14.21
C ILE A 268 3.73 3.95 14.75
N VAL A 269 3.51 5.26 14.67
CA VAL A 269 4.46 6.26 15.19
C VAL A 269 4.74 6.04 16.67
N ASP A 270 3.70 5.82 17.47
CA ASP A 270 3.83 5.58 18.91
C ASP A 270 4.54 4.25 19.18
N PHE A 271 4.19 3.19 18.44
CA PHE A 271 4.83 1.89 18.56
C PHE A 271 6.33 1.96 18.26
N VAL A 272 6.71 2.57 17.12
CA VAL A 272 8.10 2.69 16.68
C VAL A 272 8.92 3.49 17.70
N LYS A 273 8.38 4.62 18.19
CA LYS A 273 9.03 5.45 19.20
C LYS A 273 9.17 4.74 20.55
N ALA A 274 8.14 4.02 20.98
CA ALA A 274 8.15 3.28 22.25
C ALA A 274 9.11 2.09 22.21
N HIS A 275 9.19 1.38 21.07
CA HIS A 275 10.13 0.28 20.89
C HIS A 275 11.58 0.79 20.88
N GLY A 276 11.86 1.84 20.10
CA GLY A 276 13.17 2.52 20.09
C GLY A 276 14.32 1.72 19.46
N ASN A 277 14.12 0.44 19.13
CA ASN A 277 15.16 -0.44 18.57
C ASN A 277 14.82 -1.07 17.20
N ILE A 278 13.94 -0.44 16.41
CA ILE A 278 13.65 -0.86 15.03
C ILE A 278 14.81 -0.42 14.12
N LYS A 279 15.33 -1.34 13.30
CA LYS A 279 16.51 -1.15 12.43
C LYS A 279 16.19 -1.08 10.94
N ALA A 280 15.09 -1.69 10.52
CA ALA A 280 14.60 -1.62 9.16
C ALA A 280 13.08 -1.42 9.18
N PHE A 281 12.59 -0.62 8.22
CA PHE A 281 11.17 -0.30 8.07
C PHE A 281 10.79 -0.47 6.60
N VAL A 282 9.86 -1.37 6.31
CA VAL A 282 9.44 -1.70 4.95
C VAL A 282 7.92 -1.55 4.83
N SER A 283 7.48 -0.49 4.15
CA SER A 283 6.06 -0.29 3.82
C SER A 283 5.80 -0.73 2.38
N ILE A 284 4.89 -1.67 2.20
CA ILE A 284 4.67 -2.37 0.92
C ILE A 284 3.42 -1.84 0.23
N HIS A 285 3.60 -1.48 -1.04
CA HIS A 285 2.58 -0.87 -1.89
C HIS A 285 2.39 -1.63 -3.21
N SER A 286 1.30 -1.30 -3.91
CA SER A 286 1.14 -1.64 -5.33
C SER A 286 0.46 -0.52 -6.13
N TYR A 287 0.66 -0.41 -7.43
CA TYR A 287 1.48 -1.21 -8.33
C TYR A 287 2.72 -0.40 -8.77
N SER A 288 3.35 -0.81 -9.88
CA SER A 288 4.46 -0.14 -10.62
C SER A 288 5.80 -0.87 -10.59
N GLN A 289 5.94 -1.93 -9.78
CA GLN A 289 7.19 -2.71 -9.69
C GLN A 289 8.40 -1.81 -9.35
N LEU A 290 8.31 -1.12 -8.21
CA LEU A 290 9.34 -0.19 -7.74
C LEU A 290 9.84 -0.63 -6.37
N LEU A 291 11.16 -0.56 -6.14
CA LEU A 291 11.77 -0.63 -4.82
C LEU A 291 12.38 0.73 -4.47
N LEU A 292 11.87 1.38 -3.44
CA LEU A 292 12.16 2.77 -3.17
C LEU A 292 12.80 2.99 -1.80
N TYR A 293 13.62 4.02 -1.72
CA TYR A 293 14.19 4.50 -0.45
C TYR A 293 14.04 6.03 -0.32
N PRO A 294 14.27 6.62 0.87
CA PRO A 294 14.11 8.05 1.07
C PRO A 294 15.02 8.92 0.17
N TYR A 295 14.65 10.17 -0.11
CA TYR A 295 13.43 10.87 0.32
C TYR A 295 12.41 10.98 -0.82
N GLY A 296 11.15 11.24 -0.45
CA GLY A 296 10.09 11.61 -1.39
C GLY A 296 9.73 13.10 -1.37
N TYR A 297 9.96 13.80 -0.25
CA TYR A 297 9.53 15.19 -0.07
C TYR A 297 10.61 16.23 -0.45
N THR A 298 11.84 15.80 -0.73
CA THR A 298 12.98 16.67 -1.06
C THR A 298 13.91 15.98 -2.05
N THR A 299 14.57 16.78 -2.90
CA THR A 299 15.60 16.32 -3.85
C THR A 299 16.97 16.16 -3.20
N THR A 300 17.14 16.60 -1.96
CA THR A 300 18.37 16.36 -1.19
C THR A 300 18.51 14.87 -0.95
N PRO A 301 19.63 14.23 -1.35
CA PRO A 301 19.80 12.80 -1.10
C PRO A 301 19.90 12.46 0.38
N VAL A 302 19.49 11.24 0.74
CA VAL A 302 19.72 10.67 2.07
C VAL A 302 21.23 10.46 2.31
N PRO A 303 21.74 10.66 3.54
CA PRO A 303 23.18 10.48 3.82
C PRO A 303 23.72 9.11 3.38
N ASP A 304 22.92 8.06 3.56
CA ASP A 304 23.28 6.67 3.25
C ASP A 304 22.87 6.25 1.82
N GLN A 305 22.73 7.20 0.89
CA GLN A 305 22.22 6.93 -0.46
C GLN A 305 22.97 5.78 -1.16
N GLN A 306 24.30 5.77 -1.06
CA GLN A 306 25.12 4.75 -1.73
C GLN A 306 24.78 3.35 -1.22
N GLU A 307 24.74 3.16 0.10
CA GLU A 307 24.43 1.88 0.72
C GLU A 307 23.02 1.41 0.35
N LEU A 308 22.03 2.31 0.45
CA LEU A 308 20.64 2.00 0.11
C LEU A 308 20.46 1.66 -1.37
N HIS A 309 21.19 2.33 -2.26
CA HIS A 309 21.16 2.06 -3.69
C HIS A 309 21.75 0.69 -4.02
N GLU A 310 22.91 0.35 -3.45
CA GLU A 310 23.54 -0.96 -3.60
C GLU A 310 22.68 -2.09 -3.02
N LEU A 311 22.07 -1.87 -1.85
CA LEU A 311 21.13 -2.80 -1.23
C LEU A 311 19.90 -3.01 -2.13
N SER A 312 19.33 -1.93 -2.66
CA SER A 312 18.16 -1.99 -3.54
C SER A 312 18.47 -2.76 -4.82
N ALA A 313 19.65 -2.55 -5.43
CA ALA A 313 20.08 -3.29 -6.60
C ALA A 313 20.16 -4.80 -6.33
N LYS A 314 20.72 -5.21 -5.19
CA LYS A 314 20.80 -6.62 -4.77
C LYS A 314 19.43 -7.22 -4.53
N ALA A 315 18.55 -6.50 -3.84
CA ALA A 315 17.19 -6.95 -3.55
C ALA A 315 16.37 -7.14 -4.83
N VAL A 316 16.44 -6.20 -5.77
CA VAL A 316 15.78 -6.30 -7.08
C VAL A 316 16.34 -7.46 -7.90
N ALA A 317 17.66 -7.66 -7.93
CA ALA A 317 18.26 -8.79 -8.63
C ALA A 317 17.79 -10.14 -8.05
N ALA A 318 17.72 -10.25 -6.72
CA ALA A 318 17.20 -11.44 -6.05
C ALA A 318 15.71 -11.67 -6.37
N LEU A 319 14.88 -10.62 -6.32
CA LEU A 319 13.46 -10.71 -6.70
C LEU A 319 13.28 -11.16 -8.15
N SER A 320 14.06 -10.58 -9.07
CA SER A 320 13.98 -10.89 -10.50
C SER A 320 14.40 -12.33 -10.81
N SER A 321 15.30 -12.91 -10.01
CA SER A 321 15.82 -14.27 -10.24
C SER A 321 14.75 -15.38 -10.24
N LEU A 322 13.60 -15.17 -9.60
CA LEU A 322 12.56 -16.20 -9.48
C LEU A 322 11.62 -16.25 -10.70
N TYR A 323 11.17 -15.10 -11.19
CA TYR A 323 10.14 -15.01 -12.25
C TYR A 323 10.50 -14.05 -13.40
N GLY A 324 11.67 -13.43 -13.38
CA GLY A 324 12.08 -12.43 -14.37
C GLY A 324 11.35 -11.10 -14.27
N THR A 325 10.62 -10.85 -13.18
CA THR A 325 9.90 -9.59 -12.97
C THR A 325 10.90 -8.43 -12.85
N ASP A 326 10.73 -7.41 -13.68
CA ASP A 326 11.63 -6.25 -13.73
C ASP A 326 11.18 -5.16 -12.75
N TYR A 327 12.09 -4.69 -11.91
CA TYR A 327 11.83 -3.64 -10.93
C TYR A 327 12.80 -2.48 -11.15
N LYS A 328 12.28 -1.24 -11.09
CA LYS A 328 13.13 -0.05 -10.95
C LYS A 328 13.39 0.24 -9.48
N TYR A 329 14.51 0.87 -9.19
CA TYR A 329 14.85 1.28 -7.83
C TYR A 329 15.57 2.62 -7.78
N GLY A 330 15.44 3.30 -6.64
CA GLY A 330 16.01 4.64 -6.43
C GLY A 330 15.31 5.38 -5.29
N SER A 331 15.68 6.64 -5.10
CA SER A 331 14.94 7.48 -4.14
C SER A 331 13.52 7.70 -4.63
N ILE A 332 12.56 7.86 -3.71
CA ILE A 332 11.15 8.07 -4.06
C ILE A 332 11.02 9.24 -5.06
N ILE A 333 11.61 10.41 -4.77
CA ILE A 333 11.43 11.61 -5.60
C ILE A 333 12.03 11.51 -7.01
N THR A 334 13.03 10.64 -7.23
CA THR A 334 13.67 10.47 -8.53
C THR A 334 13.06 9.34 -9.35
N THR A 335 12.30 8.45 -8.70
CA THR A 335 11.82 7.19 -9.30
C THR A 335 10.30 7.18 -9.45
N ILE A 336 9.59 7.86 -8.54
CA ILE A 336 8.16 8.14 -8.62
C ILE A 336 7.95 9.55 -9.16
#